data_AF-A0AAV8HNN3-F1
#
_entry.id   AF-A0AAV8HNN3-F1
#
_cell.length_a   1.000
_cell.length_b   1.000
_cell.length_c   1.000
_cell.angle_alpha   90.00
_cell.angle_beta   90.00
_cell.angle_gamma   90.00
#
_symmetry.space_group_name_H-M   'P 1'
#
loop_
_entity.id
_entity.type
_entity.pdbx_description
1 polymer ?
#
loop_
_entity_poly.entity_id
_entity_poly.type
_entity_poly.pdbx_seq_one_letter_code
_entity_poly.pdbx_strand_id
1 'polypeptide(L)'
;MGKRSGKKSELLLSPISGHPSPISTSAEATPSAKGAGFKNVKKITGSRLWMRFDRTGQSEILGCDKSMIIRQTGIPVRDLRVQGPIFSQSSNIIARDKAIVINLENIRAIVNGEEILILDPLCQEVLPFIDQLRQHVPSKTNTGADDGQNQAAESPSQAEHELPFEFKVLEIALEVVCSSLGSNVTDLERDAYPVLDELAKNVSTKNLERVRGLKSILTRLFARIQKVRDEIQHLLDDNEDMSNFYLTRKQIQNQQCDASMASNTLSIVPAGANSRRLNSKRYQRGTGSIATSIYSYNDVEDLEMLLESYFKQLDLIRNRILSVREYIDDTEDYVNIRLGHKRNQLIQLQLILTMASFAYALDVLICGFFSMNIKVSLYSTQNLFGPFVGGFLSASMLIFLSLLAYAKWNNLVDL
;
A
#
# COMPACT_ATOMS: atom_id res chain seq x y z
N MET A 1 7.02 47.84 47.79
CA MET A 1 8.35 47.19 47.97
C MET A 1 8.44 46.03 46.99
N GLY A 2 9.47 45.73 46.21
CA GLY A 2 10.79 46.26 45.85
C GLY A 2 11.26 45.40 44.65
N LYS A 3 11.61 45.96 43.49
CA LYS A 3 12.95 46.31 42.97
C LYS A 3 14.04 45.20 43.01
N ARG A 4 14.56 44.94 41.78
CA ARG A 4 15.97 44.63 41.38
C ARG A 4 16.53 43.24 41.75
N SER A 5 17.51 42.64 41.05
CA SER A 5 18.20 42.83 39.76
C SER A 5 19.39 41.85 39.71
N GLY A 6 19.70 41.29 38.53
CA GLY A 6 21.07 40.89 38.12
C GLY A 6 21.54 39.48 38.53
N LYS A 7 22.50 38.84 37.86
CA LYS A 7 23.27 39.12 36.62
C LYS A 7 24.08 37.86 36.28
N LYS A 8 24.35 37.69 34.98
CA LYS A 8 25.30 36.81 34.24
C LYS A 8 26.47 36.14 34.99
N SER A 9 26.82 34.94 34.49
CA SER A 9 28.21 34.63 34.06
C SER A 9 28.22 33.63 32.89
N GLU A 10 28.82 34.08 31.78
CA GLU A 10 29.23 33.33 30.59
C GLU A 10 30.40 32.39 30.90
N LEU A 11 30.48 31.23 30.25
CA LEU A 11 31.76 30.60 29.91
C LEU A 11 31.71 30.04 28.49
N LEU A 12 32.56 30.65 27.66
CA LEU A 12 32.96 30.34 26.29
C LEU A 12 33.65 28.96 26.20
N LEU A 13 33.49 28.27 25.06
CA LEU A 13 34.62 27.86 24.20
C LEU A 13 34.13 27.33 22.84
N SER A 14 34.79 27.84 21.81
CA SER A 14 34.59 27.68 20.36
C SER A 14 35.28 26.40 19.80
N PRO A 15 35.04 26.04 18.52
CA PRO A 15 35.41 24.74 17.96
C PRO A 15 36.82 24.75 17.33
N ILE A 16 37.52 23.61 17.41
CA ILE A 16 38.78 23.37 16.68
C ILE A 16 38.58 22.22 15.69
N SER A 17 39.08 22.47 14.49
CA SER A 17 39.14 21.64 13.29
C SER A 17 40.07 20.42 13.43
N GLY A 18 39.85 19.40 12.60
CA GLY A 18 40.85 18.35 12.37
C GLY A 18 40.29 17.09 11.71
N HIS A 19 40.45 16.99 10.39
CA HIS A 19 40.37 15.74 9.62
C HIS A 19 41.34 14.68 10.22
N PRO A 20 41.05 13.37 10.06
CA PRO A 20 41.83 12.66 9.05
C PRO A 20 41.02 11.60 8.27
N SER A 21 41.47 11.38 7.04
CA SER A 21 41.05 10.33 6.10
C SER A 21 41.45 8.93 6.60
N PRO A 22 40.72 7.86 6.20
CA PRO A 22 41.10 6.50 6.51
C PRO A 22 42.16 5.95 5.52
N ILE A 23 43.09 5.19 6.09
CA ILE A 23 44.18 4.46 5.45
C ILE A 23 43.61 3.30 4.63
N SER A 24 44.07 3.21 3.39
CA SER A 24 43.92 2.11 2.45
C SER A 24 44.57 0.82 2.98
N THR A 25 43.81 -0.28 3.03
CA THR A 25 44.39 -1.63 3.03
C THR A 25 43.88 -2.36 1.80
N SER A 26 44.78 -2.51 0.84
CA SER A 26 44.67 -3.33 -0.35
C SER A 26 44.74 -4.81 0.02
N ALA A 27 43.70 -5.58 -0.31
CA ALA A 27 43.77 -7.03 -0.43
C ALA A 27 43.23 -7.41 -1.82
N GLU A 28 44.16 -7.93 -2.61
CA GLU A 28 44.07 -8.33 -3.99
C GLU A 28 43.50 -9.76 -4.07
N ALA A 29 42.46 -9.97 -4.89
CA ALA A 29 42.07 -11.28 -5.38
C ALA A 29 41.50 -11.12 -6.81
N THR A 30 42.21 -11.70 -7.78
CA THR A 30 41.93 -11.72 -9.22
C THR A 30 40.90 -12.82 -9.59
N PRO A 31 40.37 -12.82 -10.84
CA PRO A 31 38.95 -13.07 -11.11
C PRO A 31 38.67 -14.42 -11.79
N SER A 32 37.40 -14.84 -11.79
CA SER A 32 36.89 -15.69 -12.88
C SER A 32 35.37 -15.58 -13.02
N ALA A 33 34.96 -15.54 -14.29
CA ALA A 33 33.64 -15.79 -14.87
C ALA A 33 32.90 -14.57 -15.45
N LYS A 34 32.71 -14.65 -16.77
CA LYS A 34 32.23 -13.66 -17.72
C LYS A 34 30.71 -13.44 -17.60
N GLY A 35 30.27 -12.19 -17.73
CA GLY A 35 28.87 -11.83 -17.97
C GLY A 35 28.71 -10.32 -18.17
N ALA A 36 28.36 -9.92 -19.41
CA ALA A 36 27.88 -8.62 -19.91
C ALA A 36 28.27 -7.33 -19.15
N GLY A 37 29.02 -6.45 -19.85
CA GLY A 37 29.54 -5.20 -19.31
C GLY A 37 28.48 -4.22 -18.84
N PHE A 38 28.41 -4.02 -17.53
CA PHE A 38 27.81 -2.83 -16.92
C PHE A 38 28.83 -1.69 -16.97
N LYS A 39 28.56 -0.65 -17.77
CA LYS A 39 29.31 0.60 -17.69
C LYS A 39 29.06 1.24 -16.31
N ASN A 40 30.11 1.35 -15.50
CA ASN A 40 30.09 2.06 -14.22
C ASN A 40 29.65 3.52 -14.42
N VAL A 41 28.37 3.82 -14.16
CA VAL A 41 27.88 5.20 -14.09
C VAL A 41 28.40 5.82 -12.80
N LYS A 42 29.32 6.78 -12.92
CA LYS A 42 29.87 7.56 -11.80
C LYS A 42 28.72 8.29 -11.10
N LYS A 43 28.43 7.94 -9.85
CA LYS A 43 27.36 8.54 -9.04
C LYS A 43 27.72 10.00 -8.74
N ILE A 44 27.10 10.94 -9.45
CA ILE A 44 27.20 12.38 -9.17
C ILE A 44 26.23 12.68 -8.02
N THR A 45 26.71 13.34 -6.97
CA THR A 45 25.90 13.74 -5.79
C THR A 45 24.62 14.46 -6.23
N GLY A 46 23.45 13.85 -5.99
CA GLY A 46 22.15 14.38 -6.38
C GLY A 46 21.48 13.73 -7.61
N SER A 47 22.22 12.95 -8.41
CA SER A 47 21.65 12.20 -9.55
C SER A 47 20.98 10.90 -9.07
N ARG A 48 19.77 10.62 -9.56
CA ARG A 48 19.09 9.34 -9.36
C ARG A 48 19.30 8.44 -10.57
N LEU A 49 19.14 7.13 -10.40
CA LEU A 49 19.28 6.17 -11.48
C LEU A 49 17.95 6.08 -12.24
N TRP A 50 18.02 6.25 -13.55
CA TRP A 50 16.86 6.16 -14.44
C TRP A 50 17.11 5.11 -15.51
N MET A 51 16.07 4.41 -15.92
CA MET A 51 16.08 3.59 -17.11
C MET A 51 15.18 4.24 -18.15
N ARG A 52 15.75 4.54 -19.30
CA ARG A 52 15.02 4.97 -20.48
C ARG A 52 14.70 3.74 -21.30
N PHE A 53 13.46 3.64 -21.75
CA PHE A 53 13.00 2.56 -22.60
C PHE A 53 12.24 3.18 -23.77
N ASP A 54 12.68 2.87 -24.98
CA ASP A 54 12.14 3.45 -26.21
C ASP A 54 11.08 2.52 -26.83
N ARG A 55 10.20 3.05 -27.70
CA ARG A 55 9.20 2.27 -28.43
C ARG A 55 9.81 1.16 -29.29
N THR A 56 11.09 1.25 -29.61
CA THR A 56 11.86 0.24 -30.35
C THR A 56 12.36 -0.93 -29.50
N GLY A 57 12.08 -0.94 -28.19
CA GLY A 57 12.55 -1.98 -27.26
C GLY A 57 13.96 -1.76 -26.72
N GLN A 58 14.61 -0.65 -27.08
CA GLN A 58 15.95 -0.32 -26.59
C GLN A 58 15.87 0.23 -25.16
N SER A 59 16.70 -0.32 -24.27
CA SER A 59 16.78 0.10 -22.87
C SER A 59 18.17 0.65 -22.54
N GLU A 60 18.21 1.82 -21.90
CA GLU A 60 19.45 2.49 -21.50
C GLU A 60 19.34 2.97 -20.04
N ILE A 61 20.37 2.70 -19.25
CA ILE A 61 20.44 3.16 -17.87
C ILE A 61 21.23 4.47 -17.82
N LEU A 62 20.60 5.52 -17.31
CA LEU A 62 21.11 6.88 -17.28
C LEU A 62 21.10 7.42 -15.85
N GLY A 63 22.16 8.16 -15.48
CA GLY A 63 22.16 8.96 -14.26
C GLY A 63 21.65 10.35 -14.56
N CYS A 64 20.40 10.65 -14.22
CA CYS A 64 19.78 11.94 -14.52
C CYS A 64 19.57 12.77 -13.26
N ASP A 65 19.86 14.07 -13.36
CA ASP A 65 19.44 15.07 -12.36
C ASP A 65 17.99 15.50 -12.61
N LYS A 66 17.30 15.93 -11.56
CA LYS A 66 15.92 16.42 -11.61
C LYS A 66 15.74 17.53 -12.67
N SER A 67 16.74 18.40 -12.81
CA SER A 67 16.76 19.51 -13.77
C SER A 67 16.79 19.03 -15.23
N MET A 68 17.47 17.91 -15.50
CA MET A 68 17.58 17.31 -16.83
C MET A 68 16.23 16.72 -17.27
N ILE A 69 15.54 16.05 -16.34
CA ILE A 69 14.23 15.46 -16.59
C ILE A 69 13.20 16.54 -16.88
N ILE A 70 13.16 17.62 -16.10
CA ILE A 70 12.25 18.76 -16.34
C ILE A 70 12.42 19.32 -17.75
N ARG A 71 13.67 19.47 -18.21
CA ARG A 71 13.97 20.00 -19.54
C ARG A 71 13.58 19.04 -20.65
N GLN A 72 13.74 17.73 -20.43
CA GLN A 72 13.44 16.70 -21.42
C GLN A 72 11.94 16.40 -21.53
N THR A 73 11.21 16.38 -20.42
CA THR A 73 9.80 15.96 -20.38
C THR A 73 8.82 17.15 -20.34
N GLY A 74 9.29 18.36 -20.04
CA GLY A 74 8.45 19.56 -19.95
C GLY A 74 7.52 19.58 -18.72
N ILE A 75 7.71 18.66 -17.77
CA ILE A 75 6.87 18.53 -16.56
C ILE A 75 7.25 19.59 -15.51
N PRO A 76 6.27 20.26 -14.87
CA PRO A 76 6.55 21.23 -13.82
C PRO A 76 7.19 20.57 -12.58
N VAL A 77 8.07 21.32 -11.89
CA VAL A 77 8.87 20.84 -10.73
C VAL A 77 8.02 20.28 -9.58
N ARG A 78 6.74 20.70 -9.50
CA ARG A 78 5.76 20.28 -8.49
C ARG A 78 5.41 18.79 -8.62
N ASP A 79 5.22 18.29 -9.83
CA ASP A 79 4.84 16.90 -10.08
C ASP A 79 6.02 15.95 -9.82
N LEU A 80 7.25 16.43 -10.05
CA LEU A 80 8.48 15.76 -9.66
C LEU A 80 8.76 15.81 -8.14
N ARG A 81 8.00 16.56 -7.35
CA ARG A 81 8.13 16.57 -5.87
C ARG A 81 7.39 15.39 -5.23
N VAL A 82 6.50 14.74 -5.97
CA VAL A 82 5.91 13.43 -5.60
C VAL A 82 7.00 12.34 -5.48
N GLN A 83 8.20 12.58 -6.04
CA GLN A 83 9.41 11.77 -5.83
C GLN A 83 10.12 12.05 -4.48
N GLY A 84 9.39 12.57 -3.49
CA GLY A 84 9.86 12.87 -2.13
C GLY A 84 10.46 11.65 -1.41
N PRO A 85 10.89 11.80 -0.14
CA PRO A 85 11.63 10.76 0.57
C PRO A 85 10.91 9.41 0.48
N ILE A 86 11.71 8.35 0.40
CA ILE A 86 11.43 6.92 0.11
C ILE A 86 10.24 6.31 0.92
N PHE A 87 9.68 7.07 1.86
CA PHE A 87 8.59 6.71 2.76
C PHE A 87 7.19 7.26 2.38
N SER A 88 7.05 8.06 1.33
CA SER A 88 5.73 8.48 0.84
C SER A 88 5.27 7.58 -0.31
N GLN A 89 4.63 6.44 0.02
CA GLN A 89 3.90 5.62 -0.95
C GLN A 89 2.63 6.35 -1.41
N SER A 90 2.81 7.43 -2.17
CA SER A 90 1.72 8.18 -2.79
C SER A 90 1.39 7.64 -4.17
N SER A 91 0.44 6.71 -4.27
CA SER A 91 -0.14 6.35 -5.57
C SER A 91 -0.86 7.57 -6.15
N ASN A 92 -0.47 7.98 -7.36
CA ASN A 92 -1.03 9.09 -8.11
C ASN A 92 -0.65 8.99 -9.60
N ILE A 93 -1.57 9.32 -10.49
CA ILE A 93 -1.39 9.29 -11.94
C ILE A 93 -1.75 10.68 -12.48
N ILE A 94 -0.80 11.37 -13.11
CA ILE A 94 -1.02 12.74 -13.63
C ILE A 94 -0.76 12.77 -15.12
N ALA A 95 -1.74 13.19 -15.90
CA ALA A 95 -1.52 13.57 -17.30
C ALA A 95 -1.15 15.06 -17.42
N ARG A 96 -0.14 15.34 -18.24
CA ARG A 96 0.25 16.68 -18.71
C ARG A 96 0.29 16.70 -20.23
N ASP A 97 0.40 17.89 -20.83
CA ASP A 97 0.32 18.08 -22.29
C ASP A 97 1.24 17.19 -23.13
N LYS A 98 2.40 16.77 -22.60
CA LYS A 98 3.41 16.00 -23.33
C LYS A 98 3.88 14.73 -22.60
N ALA A 99 3.40 14.48 -21.39
CA ALA A 99 3.90 13.40 -20.56
C ALA A 99 2.87 12.96 -19.52
N ILE A 100 2.89 11.67 -19.17
CA ILE A 100 2.12 11.09 -18.07
C ILE A 100 3.10 10.73 -16.96
N VAL A 101 2.82 11.18 -15.73
CA VAL A 101 3.56 10.80 -14.53
C VAL A 101 2.80 9.69 -13.84
N ILE A 102 3.39 8.50 -13.79
CA ILE A 102 2.84 7.34 -13.11
C ILE A 102 3.61 7.15 -11.81
N ASN A 103 2.93 7.29 -10.69
CA ASN A 103 3.42 6.85 -9.39
C ASN A 103 2.42 5.84 -8.84
N LEU A 104 2.72 4.56 -8.93
CA LEU A 104 1.82 3.51 -8.46
C LEU A 104 2.59 2.56 -7.55
N GLU A 105 2.26 2.57 -6.25
CA GLU A 105 2.94 1.78 -5.23
C GLU A 105 4.47 2.01 -5.22
N ASN A 106 5.23 1.09 -5.82
CA ASN A 106 6.69 1.15 -5.91
C ASN A 106 7.18 1.58 -7.31
N ILE A 107 6.29 1.63 -8.30
CA ILE A 107 6.60 2.00 -9.68
C ILE A 107 6.51 3.53 -9.79
N ARG A 108 7.63 4.14 -10.19
CA ARG A 108 7.72 5.56 -10.52
C ARG A 108 8.21 5.70 -11.95
N ALA A 109 7.34 6.14 -12.84
CA ALA A 109 7.64 6.27 -14.25
C ALA A 109 7.12 7.59 -14.83
N ILE A 110 7.77 8.05 -15.89
CA ILE A 110 7.31 9.16 -16.71
C ILE A 110 7.21 8.63 -18.14
N VAL A 111 6.03 8.75 -18.74
CA VAL A 111 5.73 8.23 -20.08
C VAL A 111 5.55 9.41 -21.02
N ASN A 112 6.30 9.41 -22.12
CA ASN A 112 6.06 10.29 -23.26
C ASN A 112 5.47 9.45 -24.41
N GLY A 113 5.06 10.09 -25.51
CA GLY A 113 4.53 9.38 -26.69
C GLY A 113 5.52 8.43 -27.38
N GLU A 114 6.83 8.55 -27.11
CA GLU A 114 7.87 7.72 -27.77
C GLU A 114 8.73 6.91 -26.78
N GLU A 115 8.90 7.36 -25.54
CA GLU A 115 9.79 6.74 -24.56
C GLU A 115 9.23 6.80 -23.14
N ILE A 116 9.66 5.87 -22.29
CA ILE A 116 9.38 5.83 -20.86
C ILE A 116 10.66 5.97 -20.05
N LEU A 117 10.60 6.74 -18.97
CA LEU A 117 11.65 6.94 -17.98
C LEU A 117 11.22 6.33 -16.65
N ILE A 118 11.88 5.24 -16.24
CA ILE A 118 11.62 4.51 -15.00
C ILE A 118 12.66 4.90 -13.97
N LEU A 119 12.22 5.26 -12.77
CA LEU A 119 13.10 5.63 -11.66
C LEU A 119 13.52 4.40 -10.84
N ASP A 120 14.80 4.37 -10.47
CA ASP A 120 15.43 3.33 -9.63
C ASP A 120 15.20 1.90 -10.16
N PRO A 121 15.63 1.59 -11.41
CA PRO A 121 15.33 0.31 -12.08
C PRO A 121 15.95 -0.94 -11.44
N LEU A 122 16.82 -0.77 -10.44
CA LEU A 122 17.47 -1.87 -9.72
C LEU A 122 16.66 -2.34 -8.50
N CYS A 123 15.54 -1.69 -8.19
CA CYS A 123 14.67 -2.06 -7.07
C CYS A 123 13.92 -3.35 -7.40
N GLN A 124 13.92 -4.33 -6.48
CA GLN A 124 13.35 -5.66 -6.72
C GLN A 124 11.86 -5.61 -7.11
N GLU A 125 11.12 -4.65 -6.55
CA GLU A 125 9.69 -4.45 -6.79
C GLU A 125 9.39 -3.83 -8.16
N VAL A 126 10.40 -3.25 -8.83
CA VAL A 126 10.28 -2.62 -10.16
C VAL A 126 10.71 -3.59 -11.28
N LEU A 127 11.47 -4.65 -10.95
CA LEU A 127 11.94 -5.63 -11.92
C LEU A 127 10.80 -6.32 -12.72
N PRO A 128 9.70 -6.78 -12.09
CA PRO A 128 8.60 -7.42 -12.84
C PRO A 128 8.00 -6.49 -13.89
N PHE A 129 7.94 -5.19 -13.58
CA PHE A 129 7.47 -4.17 -14.52
C PHE A 129 8.43 -4.01 -15.70
N ILE A 130 9.74 -3.97 -15.45
CA ILE A 130 10.75 -3.88 -16.52
C ILE A 130 10.72 -5.13 -17.42
N ASP A 131 10.56 -6.31 -16.83
CA ASP A 131 10.54 -7.57 -17.57
C ASP A 131 9.29 -7.69 -18.45
N GLN A 132 8.10 -7.30 -17.95
CA GLN A 132 6.89 -7.24 -18.77
C GLN A 132 6.99 -6.18 -19.88
N LEU A 133 7.57 -5.02 -19.59
CA LEU A 133 7.78 -3.97 -20.59
C LEU A 133 8.69 -4.46 -21.74
N ARG A 134 9.73 -5.24 -21.43
CA ARG A 134 10.60 -5.88 -22.45
C ARG A 134 9.87 -6.91 -23.30
N GLN A 135 8.93 -7.63 -22.72
CA GLN A 135 8.19 -8.69 -23.41
C GLN A 135 7.10 -8.12 -24.33
N HIS A 136 6.46 -7.02 -23.93
CA HIS A 136 5.30 -6.46 -24.63
C HIS A 136 5.62 -5.30 -25.57
N VAL A 137 6.81 -4.69 -25.50
CA VAL A 137 7.24 -3.70 -26.50
C VAL A 137 7.98 -4.44 -27.65
N PRO A 138 7.46 -4.42 -28.88
CA PRO A 138 7.98 -5.26 -29.96
C PRO A 138 9.44 -4.91 -30.29
N SER A 139 10.35 -5.84 -30.00
CA SER A 139 11.65 -5.89 -30.64
C SER A 139 11.44 -6.23 -32.12
N LYS A 140 11.53 -5.24 -33.01
CA LYS A 140 11.80 -5.51 -34.44
C LYS A 140 13.16 -6.19 -34.56
N THR A 141 13.21 -7.49 -34.31
CA THR A 141 14.28 -8.33 -34.82
C THR A 141 13.93 -8.63 -36.27
N ASN A 142 14.59 -7.90 -37.17
CA ASN A 142 14.63 -8.25 -38.58
C ASN A 142 15.17 -9.69 -38.71
N THR A 143 14.30 -10.68 -38.92
CA THR A 143 14.70 -11.91 -39.61
C THR A 143 14.67 -11.61 -41.10
N GLY A 144 15.73 -10.96 -41.58
CA GLY A 144 16.01 -10.76 -42.99
C GLY A 144 17.22 -11.56 -43.41
N ALA A 145 16.98 -12.76 -43.96
CA ALA A 145 17.80 -13.59 -44.85
C ALA A 145 17.20 -15.01 -44.75
N ASP A 146 16.71 -15.70 -45.76
CA ASP A 146 16.93 -15.63 -47.20
C ASP A 146 15.86 -16.52 -47.87
N ASP A 147 15.64 -16.26 -49.15
CA ASP A 147 15.02 -17.08 -50.19
C ASP A 147 13.50 -17.35 -50.22
N GLY A 148 12.95 -17.05 -51.40
CA GLY A 148 11.52 -17.02 -51.68
C GLY A 148 10.91 -18.37 -52.06
N GLN A 149 9.59 -18.44 -51.93
CA GLN A 149 8.65 -18.91 -52.94
C GLN A 149 7.22 -18.81 -52.42
N ASN A 150 6.32 -18.48 -53.35
CA ASN A 150 4.87 -18.41 -53.23
C ASN A 150 4.24 -19.39 -52.23
N GLN A 151 3.37 -18.86 -51.37
CA GLN A 151 2.05 -19.45 -51.14
C GLN A 151 1.09 -18.40 -50.61
N ALA A 152 0.06 -18.13 -51.41
CA ALA A 152 -1.17 -17.50 -50.95
C ALA A 152 -1.81 -18.41 -49.90
N ALA A 153 -1.83 -17.94 -48.66
CA ALA A 153 -2.70 -18.44 -47.62
C ALA A 153 -3.29 -17.22 -46.92
N GLU A 154 -4.53 -16.90 -47.30
CA GLU A 154 -5.41 -16.02 -46.56
C GLU A 154 -5.46 -16.49 -45.10
N SER A 155 -5.11 -15.60 -44.18
CA SER A 155 -5.53 -15.69 -42.78
C SER A 155 -6.19 -14.36 -42.45
N PRO A 156 -7.49 -14.34 -42.14
CA PRO A 156 -8.22 -13.10 -41.95
C PRO A 156 -7.97 -12.52 -40.56
N SER A 157 -7.77 -11.20 -40.51
CA SER A 157 -8.15 -10.32 -39.39
C SER A 157 -7.62 -10.64 -37.99
N GLN A 158 -6.37 -10.25 -37.72
CA GLN A 158 -5.96 -9.70 -36.43
C GLN A 158 -5.31 -8.33 -36.67
N ALA A 159 -6.11 -7.38 -37.15
CA ALA A 159 -5.90 -5.99 -36.77
C ALA A 159 -6.53 -5.84 -35.38
N GLU A 160 -5.95 -6.49 -34.38
CA GLU A 160 -6.28 -6.19 -33.00
C GLU A 160 -5.91 -4.72 -32.81
N HIS A 161 -6.84 -3.91 -32.28
CA HIS A 161 -6.61 -2.51 -31.96
C HIS A 161 -5.33 -2.40 -31.12
N GLU A 162 -4.20 -2.07 -31.74
CA GLU A 162 -2.93 -1.92 -31.05
C GLU A 162 -3.05 -0.66 -30.20
N LEU A 163 -3.18 -0.85 -28.88
CA LEU A 163 -3.28 0.24 -27.92
C LEU A 163 -2.08 1.20 -28.12
N PRO A 164 -2.31 2.53 -28.09
CA PRO A 164 -1.24 3.51 -28.08
C PRO A 164 -0.16 3.19 -27.05
N PHE A 165 1.10 3.55 -27.35
CA PHE A 165 2.26 3.22 -26.51
C PHE A 165 2.05 3.65 -25.04
N GLU A 166 1.47 4.83 -24.82
CA GLU A 166 1.15 5.34 -23.50
C GLU A 166 0.17 4.45 -22.70
N PHE A 167 -0.82 3.86 -23.37
CA PHE A 167 -1.81 2.98 -22.75
C PHE A 167 -1.25 1.60 -22.53
N LYS A 168 -0.39 1.11 -23.44
CA LYS A 168 0.30 -0.16 -23.25
C LYS A 168 1.21 -0.13 -22.02
N VAL A 169 1.92 0.98 -21.82
CA VAL A 169 2.75 1.17 -20.63
C VAL A 169 1.88 1.25 -19.35
N LEU A 170 0.77 1.98 -19.42
CA LEU A 170 -0.15 2.11 -18.28
C LEU A 170 -0.80 0.77 -17.91
N GLU A 171 -1.22 -0.02 -18.90
CA GLU A 171 -1.75 -1.38 -18.76
C GLU A 171 -0.76 -2.26 -17.98
N ILE A 172 0.49 -2.33 -18.43
CA ILE A 172 1.54 -3.13 -17.79
C ILE A 172 1.81 -2.65 -16.36
N ALA A 173 1.83 -1.33 -16.13
CA ALA A 173 2.02 -0.79 -14.79
C ALA A 173 0.88 -1.19 -13.85
N LEU A 174 -0.36 -1.07 -14.30
CA LEU A 174 -1.55 -1.46 -13.54
C LEU A 174 -1.61 -2.97 -13.31
N GLU A 175 -1.27 -3.78 -14.30
CA GLU A 175 -1.24 -5.24 -14.21
C GLU A 175 -0.25 -5.72 -13.13
N VAL A 176 0.98 -5.20 -13.14
CA VAL A 176 1.99 -5.55 -12.14
C VAL A 176 1.56 -5.14 -10.74
N VAL A 177 0.98 -3.95 -10.60
CA VAL A 177 0.51 -3.44 -9.30
C VAL A 177 -0.67 -4.27 -8.78
N CYS A 178 -1.68 -4.53 -9.62
CA CYS A 178 -2.84 -5.34 -9.25
C CYS A 178 -2.42 -6.77 -8.91
N SER A 179 -1.51 -7.37 -9.68
CA SER A 179 -0.96 -8.70 -9.40
C SER A 179 -0.19 -8.73 -8.08
N SER A 180 0.63 -7.70 -7.81
CA SER A 180 1.37 -7.58 -6.54
C SER A 180 0.43 -7.43 -5.34
N LEU A 181 -0.57 -6.55 -5.43
CA LEU A 181 -1.57 -6.36 -4.37
C LEU A 181 -2.40 -7.63 -4.14
N GLY A 182 -2.83 -8.29 -5.22
CA GLY A 182 -3.55 -9.56 -5.16
C GLY A 182 -2.74 -10.69 -4.53
N SER A 183 -1.44 -10.81 -4.84
CA SER A 183 -0.54 -11.76 -4.20
C SER A 183 -0.40 -11.48 -2.71
N ASN A 184 -0.20 -10.23 -2.32
CA ASN A 184 -0.09 -9.83 -0.91
C ASN A 184 -1.36 -10.16 -0.12
N VAL A 185 -2.56 -10.00 -0.72
CA VAL A 185 -3.82 -10.42 -0.08
C VAL A 185 -3.90 -11.93 0.05
N THR A 186 -3.46 -12.67 -0.96
CA THR A 186 -3.45 -14.14 -0.94
C THR A 186 -2.47 -14.69 0.11
N ASP A 187 -1.30 -14.07 0.27
CA ASP A 187 -0.36 -14.41 1.34
C ASP A 187 -0.94 -14.09 2.72
N LEU A 188 -1.61 -12.93 2.85
CA LEU A 188 -2.29 -12.57 4.09
C LEU A 188 -3.42 -13.56 4.44
N GLU A 189 -4.22 -13.99 3.47
CA GLU A 189 -5.24 -15.02 3.64
C GLU A 189 -4.61 -16.33 4.16
N ARG A 190 -3.55 -16.80 3.49
CA ARG A 190 -2.82 -18.02 3.86
C ARG A 190 -2.29 -17.97 5.30
N ASP A 191 -1.79 -16.82 5.72
CA ASP A 191 -1.19 -16.64 7.04
C ASP A 191 -2.25 -16.36 8.12
N ALA A 192 -3.38 -15.73 7.78
CA ALA A 192 -4.43 -15.35 8.72
C ALA A 192 -5.26 -16.54 9.22
N TYR A 193 -5.77 -17.38 8.30
CA TYR A 193 -6.63 -18.52 8.66
C TYR A 193 -6.04 -19.46 9.73
N PRO A 194 -4.78 -19.93 9.64
CA PRO A 194 -4.21 -20.82 10.65
C PRO A 194 -4.02 -20.12 12.00
N VAL A 195 -3.64 -18.83 12.01
CA VAL A 195 -3.45 -18.06 13.25
C VAL A 195 -4.78 -17.87 13.98
N LEU A 196 -5.86 -17.62 13.23
CA LEU A 196 -7.20 -17.42 13.79
C LEU A 196 -7.79 -18.73 14.32
N ASP A 197 -7.63 -19.86 13.60
CA ASP A 197 -8.02 -21.18 14.10
C ASP A 197 -7.24 -21.58 15.37
N GLU A 198 -5.94 -21.29 15.42
CA GLU A 198 -5.12 -21.53 16.61
C GLU A 198 -5.58 -20.67 17.80
N LEU A 199 -5.92 -19.40 17.56
CA LEU A 199 -6.47 -18.51 18.58
C LEU A 199 -7.83 -18.98 19.09
N ALA A 200 -8.70 -19.45 18.19
CA ALA A 200 -10.01 -19.99 18.52
C ALA A 200 -9.90 -21.23 19.42
N LYS A 201 -8.89 -22.09 19.20
CA LYS A 201 -8.61 -23.27 20.04
C LYS A 201 -8.02 -22.88 21.39
N ASN A 202 -6.94 -22.09 21.40
CA ASN A 202 -6.20 -21.72 22.61
C ASN A 202 -5.92 -20.22 22.66
N VAL A 203 -6.57 -19.54 23.59
CA VAL A 203 -6.36 -18.11 23.83
C VAL A 203 -5.06 -17.92 24.61
N SER A 204 -4.03 -17.41 23.93
CA SER A 204 -2.69 -17.14 24.49
C SER A 204 -2.25 -15.72 24.10
N THR A 205 -1.44 -15.08 24.96
CA THR A 205 -0.86 -13.76 24.69
C THR A 205 -0.08 -13.73 23.39
N LYS A 206 0.67 -14.79 23.09
CA LYS A 206 1.41 -14.95 21.82
C LYS A 206 0.49 -15.00 20.59
N ASN A 207 -0.70 -15.57 20.72
CA ASN A 207 -1.66 -15.69 19.60
C ASN A 207 -2.34 -14.34 19.35
N LEU A 208 -2.69 -13.62 20.42
CA LEU A 208 -3.21 -12.25 20.34
C LEU A 208 -2.19 -11.28 19.73
N GLU A 209 -0.90 -11.41 20.06
CA GLU A 209 0.16 -10.63 19.42
C GLU A 209 0.26 -10.91 17.91
N ARG A 210 0.17 -12.18 17.50
CA ARG A 210 0.13 -12.55 16.07
C ARG A 210 -1.07 -11.97 15.35
N VAL A 211 -2.26 -12.00 15.95
CA VAL A 211 -3.47 -11.38 15.37
C VAL A 211 -3.34 -9.86 15.29
N ARG A 212 -2.73 -9.21 16.29
CA ARG A 212 -2.43 -7.78 16.22
C ARG A 212 -1.48 -7.45 15.07
N GLY A 213 -0.47 -8.30 14.84
CA GLY A 213 0.42 -8.23 13.69
C GLY A 213 -0.34 -8.34 12.36
N LEU A 214 -1.19 -9.36 12.23
CA LEU A 214 -2.05 -9.55 11.06
C LEU A 214 -2.96 -8.34 10.81
N LYS A 215 -3.62 -7.80 11.85
CA LYS A 215 -4.48 -6.61 11.75
C LYS A 215 -3.71 -5.37 11.29
N SER A 216 -2.45 -5.22 11.72
CA SER A 216 -1.58 -4.16 11.25
C SER A 216 -1.23 -4.30 9.77
N ILE A 217 -0.89 -5.51 9.32
CA ILE A 217 -0.60 -5.82 7.91
C ILE A 217 -1.85 -5.59 7.05
N LEU A 218 -2.99 -6.14 7.47
CA LEU A 218 -4.31 -5.97 6.85
C LEU A 218 -4.65 -4.49 6.68
N THR A 219 -4.54 -3.68 7.74
CA THR A 219 -4.86 -2.24 7.68
C THR A 219 -3.95 -1.51 6.70
N ARG A 220 -2.65 -1.82 6.70
CA ARG A 220 -1.69 -1.22 5.77
C ARG A 220 -1.96 -1.62 4.33
N LEU A 221 -2.25 -2.90 4.08
CA LEU A 221 -2.53 -3.42 2.75
C LEU A 221 -3.86 -2.89 2.21
N PHE A 222 -4.89 -2.80 3.06
CA PHE A 222 -6.18 -2.21 2.72
C PHE A 222 -6.03 -0.75 2.30
N ALA A 223 -5.28 0.05 3.06
CA ALA A 223 -5.02 1.44 2.72
C ALA A 223 -4.30 1.60 1.37
N ARG A 224 -3.37 0.68 1.04
CA ARG A 224 -2.67 0.65 -0.26
C ARG A 224 -3.62 0.36 -1.42
N ILE A 225 -4.43 -0.70 -1.30
CA ILE A 225 -5.45 -1.07 -2.31
C ILE A 225 -6.44 0.08 -2.52
N GLN A 226 -6.95 0.65 -1.41
CA GLN A 226 -7.91 1.75 -1.46
C GLN A 226 -7.33 2.96 -2.19
N LYS A 227 -6.06 3.30 -1.94
CA LYS A 227 -5.41 4.44 -2.57
C LYS A 227 -5.28 4.29 -4.09
N VAL A 228 -4.87 3.11 -4.58
CA VAL A 228 -4.78 2.86 -6.02
C VAL A 228 -6.17 2.89 -6.65
N ARG A 229 -7.16 2.30 -5.98
CA ARG A 229 -8.56 2.32 -6.42
C ARG A 229 -9.11 3.75 -6.51
N ASP A 230 -8.92 4.55 -5.47
CA ASP A 230 -9.43 5.93 -5.42
C ASP A 230 -8.78 6.81 -6.49
N GLU A 231 -7.51 6.56 -6.82
CA GLU A 231 -6.84 7.25 -7.94
C GLU A 231 -7.46 6.86 -9.30
N ILE A 232 -7.73 5.57 -9.54
CA ILE A 232 -8.39 5.14 -10.77
C ILE A 232 -9.82 5.67 -10.85
N GLN A 233 -10.55 5.68 -9.74
CA GLN A 233 -11.89 6.29 -9.67
C GLN A 233 -11.84 7.76 -10.05
N HIS A 234 -10.91 8.53 -9.48
CA HIS A 234 -10.76 9.95 -9.78
C HIS A 234 -10.48 10.18 -11.27
N LEU A 235 -9.70 9.31 -11.93
CA LEU A 235 -9.49 9.40 -13.38
C LEU A 235 -10.76 9.09 -14.16
N LEU A 236 -11.54 8.08 -13.75
CA LEU A 236 -12.80 7.70 -14.39
C LEU A 236 -13.91 8.76 -14.19
N ASP A 237 -13.83 9.59 -13.15
CA ASP A 237 -14.85 10.60 -12.84
C ASP A 237 -14.82 11.81 -13.80
N ASP A 238 -13.69 12.09 -14.48
CA ASP A 238 -13.54 13.26 -15.36
C ASP A 238 -12.96 12.91 -16.76
N ASN A 239 -13.82 12.99 -17.77
CA ASN A 239 -13.46 12.75 -19.17
C ASN A 239 -12.43 13.76 -19.73
N GLU A 240 -12.37 14.99 -19.19
CA GLU A 240 -11.35 15.97 -19.58
C GLU A 240 -9.96 15.52 -19.12
N ASP A 241 -9.85 15.03 -17.89
CA ASP A 241 -8.61 14.45 -17.37
C ASP A 241 -8.22 13.20 -18.17
N MET A 242 -9.16 12.31 -18.51
CA MET A 242 -8.89 11.16 -19.38
C MET A 242 -8.40 11.56 -20.77
N SER A 243 -8.98 12.61 -21.37
CA SER A 243 -8.55 13.11 -22.68
C SER A 243 -7.08 13.56 -22.66
N ASN A 244 -6.56 13.95 -21.50
CA ASN A 244 -5.18 14.40 -21.36
C ASN A 244 -4.15 13.28 -21.51
N PHE A 245 -4.55 12.02 -21.34
CA PHE A 245 -3.67 10.86 -21.48
C PHE A 245 -3.40 10.47 -22.94
N TYR A 246 -4.20 10.95 -23.91
CA TYR A 246 -4.01 10.65 -25.34
C TYR A 246 -2.84 11.44 -25.95
N LEU A 247 -1.61 11.15 -25.51
CA LEU A 247 -0.38 11.84 -25.92
C LEU A 247 -0.09 11.66 -27.41
N THR A 248 -0.24 10.44 -27.94
CA THR A 248 0.01 10.11 -29.34
C THR A 248 -0.94 10.91 -30.25
N ARG A 249 -2.22 11.01 -29.89
CA ARG A 249 -3.23 11.80 -30.62
C ARG A 249 -2.87 13.30 -30.60
N LYS A 250 -2.50 13.85 -29.43
CA LYS A 250 -2.07 15.26 -29.29
C LYS A 250 -0.80 15.57 -30.10
N GLN A 251 0.14 14.63 -30.18
CA GLN A 251 1.37 14.77 -30.96
C GLN A 251 1.07 14.83 -32.47
N ILE A 252 0.22 13.95 -32.99
CA ILE A 252 -0.19 13.94 -34.40
C ILE A 252 -0.91 15.24 -34.77
N GLN A 253 -1.83 15.70 -33.91
CA GLN A 253 -2.59 16.94 -34.15
C GLN A 253 -1.67 18.17 -34.22
N ASN A 254 -0.69 18.27 -33.32
CA ASN A 254 0.28 19.37 -33.33
C ASN A 254 1.14 19.36 -34.60
N GLN A 255 1.61 18.19 -35.04
CA GLN A 255 2.41 18.08 -36.26
C GLN A 255 1.63 18.49 -37.52
N GLN A 256 0.33 18.16 -37.61
CA GLN A 256 -0.52 18.57 -38.73
C GLN A 256 -0.78 20.08 -38.76
N CYS A 257 -1.01 20.70 -37.60
CA CYS A 257 -1.15 22.16 -37.50
C CYS A 257 0.14 22.88 -37.94
N ASP A 258 1.31 22.42 -37.47
CA ASP A 258 2.61 22.97 -37.86
C ASP A 258 2.88 22.81 -39.37
N ALA A 259 2.53 21.66 -39.95
CA ALA A 259 2.65 21.43 -41.40
C ALA A 259 1.71 22.35 -42.22
N SER A 260 0.48 22.58 -41.76
CA SER A 260 -0.47 23.48 -42.43
C SER A 260 -0.04 24.95 -42.39
N MET A 261 0.59 25.38 -41.29
CA MET A 261 1.15 26.72 -41.14
C MET A 261 2.39 26.91 -42.02
N ALA A 262 3.24 25.88 -42.13
CA ALA A 262 4.38 25.88 -43.06
C ALA A 262 3.92 25.94 -44.53
N SER A 263 2.88 25.20 -44.93
CA SER A 263 2.33 25.25 -46.30
C SER A 263 1.76 26.62 -46.69
N ASN A 264 1.19 27.38 -45.75
CA ASN A 264 0.67 28.73 -46.03
C ASN A 264 1.75 29.79 -46.27
N THR A 265 3.03 29.51 -45.97
CA THR A 265 4.14 30.44 -46.22
C THR A 265 4.78 30.33 -47.61
N LEU A 266 4.37 29.35 -48.42
CA LEU A 266 4.93 29.10 -49.76
C LEU A 266 4.08 29.62 -50.93
N SER A 267 2.95 30.30 -50.68
CA SER A 267 2.17 30.98 -51.73
C SER A 267 2.34 32.50 -51.69
N ILE A 268 3.58 32.99 -51.87
CA ILE A 268 3.83 34.41 -52.19
C ILE A 268 4.08 34.50 -53.70
N VAL A 269 3.02 34.76 -54.46
CA VAL A 269 3.11 35.24 -55.84
C VAL A 269 3.24 36.78 -55.79
N PRO A 270 4.26 37.40 -56.39
CA PRO A 270 4.34 38.85 -56.45
C PRO A 270 3.72 39.34 -57.77
N ALA A 271 2.64 40.12 -57.69
CA ALA A 271 2.21 40.93 -58.84
C ALA A 271 1.44 42.18 -58.40
N GLY A 272 2.10 43.34 -58.55
CA GLY A 272 1.55 44.50 -59.25
C GLY A 272 0.37 45.25 -58.62
N ALA A 273 0.63 46.50 -58.24
CA ALA A 273 -0.30 47.49 -57.74
C ALA A 273 -1.55 47.76 -58.63
N ASN A 274 -2.72 47.94 -58.02
CA ASN A 274 -3.46 49.22 -57.96
C ASN A 274 -4.94 49.08 -57.54
N SER A 275 -5.38 50.08 -56.76
CA SER A 275 -6.75 50.64 -56.65
C SER A 275 -7.82 50.00 -55.76
N ARG A 276 -8.15 50.79 -54.72
CA ARG A 276 -9.48 51.28 -54.28
C ARG A 276 -10.57 50.29 -53.83
N ARG A 277 -10.91 50.47 -52.54
CA ARG A 277 -12.21 50.32 -51.85
C ARG A 277 -13.42 50.05 -52.76
N LEU A 278 -14.22 49.04 -52.39
CA LEU A 278 -15.61 49.23 -51.92
C LEU A 278 -16.21 47.93 -51.36
N ASN A 279 -17.05 48.13 -50.35
CA ASN A 279 -17.76 47.16 -49.55
C ASN A 279 -18.86 46.45 -50.38
N SER A 280 -18.97 45.13 -50.29
CA SER A 280 -20.16 44.39 -50.75
C SER A 280 -20.26 43.03 -50.08
N LYS A 281 -21.39 42.82 -49.40
CA LYS A 281 -21.82 41.57 -48.77
C LYS A 281 -21.95 40.48 -49.83
N ARG A 282 -21.22 39.38 -49.67
CA ARG A 282 -21.67 38.06 -50.15
C ARG A 282 -21.16 36.96 -49.23
N TYR A 283 -22.13 36.18 -48.76
CA TYR A 283 -22.01 34.96 -47.99
C TYR A 283 -21.14 33.89 -48.67
N GLN A 284 -20.59 33.03 -47.82
CA GLN A 284 -20.11 31.66 -48.10
C GLN A 284 -18.87 31.49 -48.99
N ARG A 285 -17.72 31.25 -48.34
CA ARG A 285 -16.91 30.03 -48.60
C ARG A 285 -15.88 29.77 -47.49
N GLY A 286 -16.13 28.69 -46.72
CA GLY A 286 -15.19 27.91 -45.89
C GLY A 286 -14.58 28.65 -44.68
N THR A 287 -15.01 28.53 -43.42
CA THR A 287 -15.60 27.38 -42.69
C THR A 287 -14.96 26.05 -43.05
N GLY A 288 -13.66 25.95 -42.80
CA GLY A 288 -12.89 24.70 -42.88
C GLY A 288 -11.88 24.52 -41.74
N SER A 289 -12.05 25.20 -40.60
CA SER A 289 -11.11 25.05 -39.46
C SER A 289 -11.76 25.10 -38.06
N ILE A 290 -13.08 25.22 -37.97
CA ILE A 290 -13.81 25.20 -36.69
C ILE A 290 -14.75 23.98 -36.61
N ALA A 291 -14.99 23.29 -37.72
CA ALA A 291 -15.85 22.10 -37.74
C ALA A 291 -15.15 20.79 -37.33
N THR A 292 -13.81 20.76 -37.29
CA THR A 292 -13.05 19.61 -36.76
C THR A 292 -12.94 19.59 -35.24
N SER A 293 -13.20 20.71 -34.55
CA SER A 293 -13.15 20.74 -33.08
C SER A 293 -14.45 20.29 -32.40
N ILE A 294 -15.53 20.05 -33.15
CA ILE A 294 -16.86 19.72 -32.58
C ILE A 294 -17.18 18.22 -32.64
N TYR A 295 -16.46 17.42 -33.45
CA TYR A 295 -16.55 15.96 -33.43
C TYR A 295 -15.45 15.26 -32.58
N SER A 296 -14.62 16.03 -31.88
CA SER A 296 -13.57 15.51 -31.00
C SER A 296 -13.95 15.63 -29.52
N TYR A 297 -15.23 15.46 -29.18
CA TYR A 297 -15.59 15.17 -27.80
C TYR A 297 -15.16 13.73 -27.52
N ASN A 298 -13.97 13.60 -26.94
CA ASN A 298 -13.61 12.56 -25.98
C ASN A 298 -14.06 11.14 -26.36
N ASP A 299 -13.60 10.66 -27.52
CA ASP A 299 -13.46 9.22 -27.70
C ASP A 299 -12.31 8.76 -26.77
N VAL A 300 -12.67 8.67 -25.48
CA VAL A 300 -11.87 8.16 -24.36
C VAL A 300 -12.24 6.70 -24.05
N GLU A 301 -13.07 6.09 -24.89
CA GLU A 301 -13.68 4.77 -24.68
C GLU A 301 -12.61 3.69 -24.48
N ASP A 302 -11.51 3.73 -25.25
CA ASP A 302 -10.39 2.79 -25.10
C ASP A 302 -9.75 2.86 -23.71
N LEU A 303 -9.48 4.07 -23.20
CA LEU A 303 -8.85 4.28 -21.90
C LEU A 303 -9.83 3.99 -20.76
N GLU A 304 -11.08 4.41 -20.90
CA GLU A 304 -12.16 4.15 -19.95
C GLU A 304 -12.36 2.63 -19.76
N MET A 305 -12.43 1.88 -20.86
CA MET A 305 -12.57 0.41 -20.82
C MET A 305 -11.39 -0.27 -20.12
N LEU A 306 -10.16 0.20 -20.37
CA LEU A 306 -8.95 -0.29 -19.69
C LEU A 306 -9.02 0.00 -18.20
N LEU A 307 -9.27 1.26 -17.81
CA LEU A 307 -9.32 1.67 -16.41
C LEU A 307 -10.46 1.00 -15.65
N GLU A 308 -11.64 0.84 -16.26
CA GLU A 308 -12.78 0.11 -15.69
C GLU A 308 -12.43 -1.35 -15.37
N SER A 309 -11.70 -2.02 -16.27
CA SER A 309 -11.29 -3.42 -16.06
C SER A 309 -10.42 -3.55 -14.80
N TYR A 310 -9.41 -2.69 -14.67
CA TYR A 310 -8.53 -2.67 -13.49
C TYR A 310 -9.25 -2.17 -12.24
N PHE A 311 -10.19 -1.24 -12.36
CA PHE A 311 -11.04 -0.81 -11.25
C PHE A 311 -11.87 -1.96 -10.69
N LYS A 312 -12.52 -2.74 -11.57
CA LYS A 312 -13.26 -3.96 -11.21
C LYS A 312 -12.34 -4.99 -10.56
N GLN A 313 -11.12 -5.16 -11.09
CA GLN A 313 -10.12 -6.07 -10.50
C GLN A 313 -9.69 -5.62 -9.09
N LEU A 314 -9.45 -4.33 -8.87
CA LEU A 314 -9.13 -3.78 -7.55
C LEU A 314 -10.30 -3.91 -6.58
N ASP A 315 -11.53 -3.73 -7.03
CA ASP A 315 -12.72 -3.96 -6.20
C ASP A 315 -12.85 -5.43 -5.77
N LEU A 316 -12.52 -6.37 -6.65
CA LEU A 316 -12.42 -7.79 -6.28
C LEU A 316 -11.38 -8.01 -5.19
N ILE A 317 -10.16 -7.47 -5.35
CA ILE A 317 -9.08 -7.59 -4.36
C ILE A 317 -9.49 -6.92 -3.04
N ARG A 318 -10.17 -5.77 -3.09
CA ARG A 318 -10.71 -5.05 -1.93
C ARG A 318 -11.74 -5.87 -1.17
N ASN A 319 -12.64 -6.54 -1.88
CA ASN A 319 -13.67 -7.37 -1.24
C ASN A 319 -13.06 -8.61 -0.57
N ARG A 320 -12.02 -9.21 -1.16
CA ARG A 320 -11.27 -10.31 -0.53
C ARG A 320 -10.63 -9.88 0.80
N ILE A 321 -9.92 -8.76 0.83
CA ILE A 321 -9.30 -8.27 2.07
C ILE A 321 -10.35 -7.85 3.12
N LEU A 322 -11.52 -7.33 2.70
CA LEU A 322 -12.63 -7.06 3.61
C LEU A 322 -13.20 -8.33 4.24
N SER A 323 -13.31 -9.43 3.49
CA SER A 323 -13.73 -10.72 4.03
C SER A 323 -12.74 -11.25 5.08
N VAL A 324 -11.44 -11.11 4.85
CA VAL A 324 -10.42 -11.47 5.86
C VAL A 324 -10.54 -10.60 7.10
N ARG A 325 -10.82 -9.30 6.93
CA ARG A 325 -11.04 -8.38 8.05
C ARG A 325 -12.22 -8.82 8.91
N GLU A 326 -13.36 -9.09 8.28
CA GLU A 326 -14.57 -9.56 8.95
C GLU A 326 -14.28 -10.84 9.74
N TYR A 327 -13.60 -11.81 9.12
CA TYR A 327 -13.23 -13.06 9.79
C TYR A 327 -12.29 -12.86 11.00
N ILE A 328 -11.36 -11.90 10.93
CA ILE A 328 -10.51 -11.53 12.07
C ILE A 328 -11.36 -10.92 13.20
N ASP A 329 -12.22 -9.94 12.86
CA ASP A 329 -13.05 -9.23 13.83
C ASP A 329 -14.05 -10.22 14.48
N ASP A 330 -14.65 -11.14 13.72
CA ASP A 330 -15.52 -12.22 14.23
C ASP A 330 -14.78 -13.16 15.20
N THR A 331 -13.54 -13.54 14.87
CA THR A 331 -12.72 -14.40 15.74
C THR A 331 -12.33 -13.68 17.03
N GLU A 332 -12.05 -12.37 16.95
CA GLU A 332 -11.75 -11.53 18.11
C GLU A 332 -12.95 -11.45 19.05
N ASP A 333 -14.16 -11.27 18.51
CA ASP A 333 -15.41 -11.26 19.28
C ASP A 333 -15.70 -12.62 19.92
N TYR A 334 -15.50 -13.72 19.19
CA TYR A 334 -15.62 -15.07 19.75
C TYR A 334 -14.66 -15.29 20.94
N VAL A 335 -13.40 -14.86 20.78
CA VAL A 335 -12.37 -14.98 21.83
C VAL A 335 -12.73 -14.12 23.04
N ASN A 336 -13.24 -12.90 22.82
CA ASN A 336 -13.69 -12.02 23.88
C ASN A 336 -14.83 -12.64 24.69
N ILE A 337 -15.82 -13.26 24.03
CA ILE A 337 -16.91 -13.99 24.68
C ILE A 337 -16.35 -15.16 25.50
N ARG A 338 -15.44 -15.95 24.93
CA ARG A 338 -14.83 -17.11 25.62
C ARG A 338 -14.01 -16.72 26.84
N LEU A 339 -13.24 -15.64 26.75
CA LEU A 339 -12.52 -15.05 27.88
C LEU A 339 -13.47 -14.54 28.97
N GLY A 340 -14.59 -13.92 28.57
CA GLY A 340 -15.65 -13.52 29.48
C GLY A 340 -16.21 -14.72 30.27
N HIS A 341 -16.51 -15.81 29.59
CA HIS A 341 -16.99 -17.04 30.23
C HIS A 341 -15.95 -17.63 31.21
N LYS A 342 -14.68 -17.70 30.83
CA LYS A 342 -13.60 -18.19 31.72
C LYS A 342 -13.41 -17.31 32.95
N ARG A 343 -13.48 -15.99 32.79
CA ARG A 343 -13.41 -15.05 33.90
C ARG A 343 -14.59 -15.24 34.85
N ASN A 344 -15.79 -15.48 34.30
CA ASN A 344 -16.98 -15.78 35.10
C ASN A 344 -16.81 -17.07 35.91
N GLN A 345 -16.28 -18.14 35.31
CA GLN A 345 -15.96 -19.39 36.02
C GLN A 345 -14.95 -19.16 37.16
N LEU A 346 -13.92 -18.33 36.94
CA LEU A 346 -12.95 -17.99 37.98
C LEU A 346 -13.59 -17.21 39.14
N ILE A 347 -14.50 -16.27 38.84
CA ILE A 347 -15.24 -15.52 39.87
C ILE A 347 -16.12 -16.48 40.70
N GLN A 348 -16.78 -17.44 40.05
CA GLN A 348 -17.57 -18.47 40.74
C GLN A 348 -16.69 -19.36 41.66
N LEU A 349 -15.55 -19.85 41.17
CA LEU A 349 -14.63 -20.64 41.98
C LEU A 349 -14.07 -19.83 43.15
N GLN A 350 -13.73 -18.56 42.93
CA GLN A 350 -13.26 -17.65 43.98
C GLN A 350 -14.33 -17.45 45.07
N LEU A 351 -15.60 -17.33 44.68
CA LEU A 351 -16.71 -17.22 45.61
C LEU A 351 -16.83 -18.47 46.50
N ILE A 352 -16.77 -19.66 45.89
CA ILE A 352 -16.79 -20.95 46.61
C ILE A 352 -15.62 -21.05 47.58
N LEU A 353 -14.39 -20.72 47.14
CA LEU A 353 -13.20 -20.74 47.98
C LEU A 353 -13.32 -19.77 49.17
N THR A 354 -13.90 -18.59 48.94
CA THR A 354 -14.12 -17.58 49.99
C THR A 354 -15.14 -18.09 51.02
N MET A 355 -16.24 -18.71 50.59
CA MET A 355 -17.21 -19.35 51.48
C MET A 355 -16.58 -20.48 52.31
N ALA A 356 -15.74 -21.32 51.69
CA ALA A 356 -15.04 -22.40 52.38
C ALA A 356 -14.03 -21.85 53.41
N SER A 357 -13.31 -20.79 53.05
CA SER A 357 -12.36 -20.11 53.95
C SER A 357 -13.07 -19.49 55.15
N PHE A 358 -14.25 -18.91 54.95
CA PHE A 358 -15.08 -18.38 56.03
C PHE A 358 -15.50 -19.46 57.03
N ALA A 359 -15.97 -20.62 56.55
CA ALA A 359 -16.32 -21.75 57.42
C ALA A 359 -15.11 -22.24 58.22
N TYR A 360 -13.98 -22.46 57.55
CA TYR A 360 -12.74 -22.87 58.20
C TYR A 360 -12.26 -21.85 59.26
N ALA A 361 -12.42 -20.55 59.02
CA ALA A 361 -12.06 -19.52 59.97
C ALA A 361 -12.85 -19.60 61.29
N LEU A 362 -14.12 -20.02 61.25
CA LEU A 362 -14.93 -20.27 62.46
C LEU A 362 -14.34 -21.42 63.28
N ASP A 363 -13.95 -22.51 62.63
CA ASP A 363 -13.32 -23.67 63.29
C ASP A 363 -11.97 -23.31 63.92
N VAL A 364 -11.15 -22.53 63.21
CA VAL A 364 -9.87 -22.01 63.73
C VAL A 364 -10.07 -21.12 64.94
N LEU A 365 -11.10 -20.25 64.94
CA LEU A 365 -11.40 -19.37 66.07
C LEU A 365 -11.77 -20.17 67.33
N ILE A 366 -12.57 -21.24 67.17
CA ILE A 366 -12.92 -22.14 68.25
C ILE A 366 -11.69 -22.89 68.75
N CYS A 367 -10.86 -23.43 67.84
CA CYS A 367 -9.59 -24.06 68.20
C CYS A 367 -8.67 -23.09 68.96
N GLY A 368 -8.63 -21.82 68.57
CA GLY A 368 -7.89 -20.76 69.25
C GLY A 368 -8.33 -20.56 70.70
N PHE A 369 -9.64 -20.51 70.97
CA PHE A 369 -10.16 -20.43 72.34
C PHE A 369 -9.71 -21.61 73.21
N PHE A 370 -9.76 -22.83 72.68
CA PHE A 370 -9.33 -24.04 73.41
C PHE A 370 -7.82 -24.19 73.53
N SER A 371 -7.06 -23.55 72.62
CA SER A 371 -5.60 -23.50 72.66
C SER A 371 -5.07 -22.55 73.75
N MET A 372 -5.94 -21.76 74.40
CA MET A 372 -5.53 -20.91 75.53
C MET A 372 -5.35 -21.75 76.79
N ASN A 373 -4.27 -21.51 77.53
CA ASN A 373 -3.93 -22.20 78.78
C ASN A 373 -4.81 -21.73 79.95
N ILE A 374 -6.14 -21.89 79.83
CA ILE A 374 -7.14 -21.57 80.85
C ILE A 374 -7.80 -22.88 81.28
N LYS A 375 -7.95 -23.09 82.60
CA LYS A 375 -8.63 -24.28 83.14
C LYS A 375 -10.14 -24.18 82.87
N VAL A 376 -10.57 -24.67 81.71
CA VAL A 376 -11.99 -24.81 81.35
C VAL A 376 -12.56 -26.05 82.04
N SER A 377 -13.73 -25.93 82.68
CA SER A 377 -14.42 -27.03 83.37
C SER A 377 -14.79 -28.20 82.44
N LEU A 378 -14.86 -27.95 81.13
CA LEU A 378 -15.12 -28.94 80.08
C LEU A 378 -14.03 -30.03 79.99
N TYR A 379 -12.79 -29.75 80.41
CA TYR A 379 -11.69 -30.73 80.45
C TYR A 379 -11.79 -31.70 81.63
N SER A 380 -12.53 -31.35 82.68
CA SER A 380 -12.63 -32.15 83.91
C SER A 380 -13.71 -33.23 83.84
N THR A 381 -14.64 -33.14 82.89
CA THR A 381 -15.74 -34.09 82.69
C THR A 381 -15.32 -35.13 81.65
N GLN A 382 -15.20 -36.40 82.05
CA GLN A 382 -14.84 -37.48 81.13
C GLN A 382 -15.84 -37.56 79.95
N ASN A 383 -15.32 -37.72 78.73
CA ASN A 383 -16.02 -37.92 77.46
C ASN A 383 -16.79 -36.73 76.82
N LEU A 384 -16.80 -35.52 77.40
CA LEU A 384 -17.61 -34.40 76.84
C LEU A 384 -16.92 -33.65 75.67
N PHE A 385 -15.59 -33.65 75.61
CA PHE A 385 -14.80 -32.85 74.67
C PHE A 385 -14.96 -33.29 73.20
N GLY A 386 -14.91 -34.60 72.92
CA GLY A 386 -15.03 -35.14 71.57
C GLY A 386 -16.37 -34.79 70.87
N PRO A 387 -17.52 -35.06 71.51
CA PRO A 387 -18.82 -34.66 70.97
C PRO A 387 -18.97 -33.16 70.76
N PHE A 388 -18.37 -32.33 71.64
CA PHE A 388 -18.42 -30.88 71.53
C PHE A 388 -17.67 -30.37 70.29
N VAL A 389 -16.42 -30.82 70.08
CA VAL A 389 -15.62 -30.47 68.90
C VAL A 389 -16.28 -30.96 67.60
N GLY A 390 -16.80 -32.20 67.61
CA GLY A 390 -17.54 -32.75 66.48
C GLY A 390 -18.81 -31.95 66.16
N GLY A 391 -19.52 -31.47 67.19
CA GLY A 391 -20.69 -30.61 67.06
C GLY A 391 -20.38 -29.29 66.36
N PHE A 392 -19.31 -28.61 66.76
CA PHE A 392 -18.89 -27.36 66.11
C PHE A 392 -18.43 -27.55 64.67
N LEU A 393 -17.65 -28.60 64.40
CA LEU A 393 -17.24 -28.93 63.04
C LEU A 393 -18.46 -29.23 62.15
N SER A 394 -19.45 -29.94 62.68
CA SER A 394 -20.70 -30.21 61.96
C SER A 394 -21.53 -28.94 61.73
N ALA A 395 -21.57 -28.01 62.70
CA ALA A 395 -22.28 -26.74 62.56
C ALA A 395 -21.60 -25.83 61.51
N SER A 396 -20.26 -25.76 61.51
CA SER A 396 -19.47 -25.05 60.48
C SER A 396 -19.75 -25.59 59.09
N MET A 397 -19.76 -26.92 58.92
CA MET A 397 -20.10 -27.58 57.67
C MET A 397 -21.54 -27.28 57.21
N LEU A 398 -22.51 -27.26 58.13
CA LEU A 398 -23.89 -26.90 57.83
C LEU A 398 -24.04 -25.43 57.38
N ILE A 399 -23.28 -24.51 57.98
CA ILE A 399 -23.24 -23.11 57.55
C ILE A 399 -22.69 -23.00 56.13
N PHE A 400 -21.60 -23.71 55.83
CA PHE A 400 -21.02 -23.75 54.48
C PHE A 400 -22.03 -24.28 53.44
N LEU A 401 -22.70 -25.40 53.73
CA LEU A 401 -23.74 -25.96 52.85
C LEU A 401 -24.92 -25.01 52.68
N SER A 402 -25.33 -24.32 53.74
CA SER A 402 -26.40 -23.32 53.67
C SER A 402 -26.01 -22.13 52.79
N LEU A 403 -24.76 -21.67 52.87
CA LEU A 403 -24.22 -20.61 52.00
C LEU A 403 -24.15 -21.05 50.54
N LEU A 404 -23.74 -22.29 50.26
CA LEU A 404 -23.75 -22.86 48.91
C LEU A 404 -25.17 -22.97 48.35
N ALA A 405 -26.12 -23.45 49.15
CA ALA A 405 -27.52 -23.56 48.75
C ALA A 405 -28.12 -22.17 48.44
N TYR A 406 -27.79 -21.16 49.23
CA TYR A 406 -28.18 -19.78 48.99
C TYR A 406 -27.54 -19.22 47.69
N ALA A 407 -26.25 -19.48 47.47
CA ALA A 407 -25.57 -19.05 46.25
C ALA A 407 -26.14 -19.70 44.99
N LYS A 408 -26.52 -20.98 45.08
CA LYS A 408 -27.19 -21.72 44.00
C LYS A 408 -28.59 -21.20 43.73
N TRP A 409 -29.38 -20.93 44.77
CA TRP A 409 -30.74 -20.38 44.63
C TRP A 409 -30.75 -19.06 43.84
N ASN A 410 -29.73 -18.23 44.05
CA ASN A 410 -29.61 -16.92 43.40
C ASN A 410 -28.93 -16.97 42.02
N ASN A 411 -28.71 -18.15 41.44
CA ASN A 411 -28.01 -18.34 40.16
C ASN A 411 -26.61 -17.70 40.10
N LEU A 412 -25.94 -17.55 41.25
CA LEU A 412 -24.57 -17.00 41.29
C LEU A 412 -23.53 -18.06 40.90
N VAL A 413 -23.86 -19.34 41.10
CA VAL A 413 -22.96 -20.48 40.88
C VAL A 413 -23.71 -21.55 40.11
N ASP A 414 -23.21 -21.88 38.92
CA ASP A 414 -23.65 -23.05 38.16
C ASP A 414 -22.86 -24.26 38.67
N LEU A 415 -23.32 -24.86 39.77
CA LEU A 415 -22.73 -26.04 40.39
C LEU A 415 -23.37 -27.34 39.90
#